data_AF-A0A9D3RN82-F1
#
_entry.id   AF-A0A9D3RN82-F1
#
_cell.length_a   1.000
_cell.length_b   1.000
_cell.length_c   1.000
_cell.angle_alpha   90.00
_cell.angle_beta   90.00
_cell.angle_gamma   90.00
#
_symmetry.space_group_name_H-M   'P 1'
#
loop_
_entity.id
_entity.type
_entity.pdbx_description
1 polymer ?
#
loop_
_entity_poly.entity_id
_entity_poly.type
_entity_poly.pdbx_seq_one_letter_code
_entity_poly.pdbx_strand_id
1 'polypeptide(L)'
;MPLPPALLARLAKRGILKQSDHEAEEEIIAEDYDDNNVDYEATRSENLPSNWYKVFDPACGLPYYWNVETDLVCWLSPNDPASVITKAAKRLRAIEGGEERGEKLFEKVERERDRDRDRDRERDRDREDVRERRQQRRDDIAPYGKGKRGRDRKAEEMDPMDPSAYSDAPRGTWSTGLPKRNEAKTGADTTAAGPLFQQRPYPSPGAVLRANAELTKLKEREADML
;
A
#
# COMPACT_ATOMS: atom_id res chain seq x y z
N MET A 1 -0.25 21.17 -70.15
CA MET A 1 0.68 20.19 -69.52
C MET A 1 0.37 20.16 -68.03
N PRO A 2 0.10 18.99 -67.42
CA PRO A 2 -0.17 18.91 -65.99
C PRO A 2 1.08 19.32 -65.20
N LEU A 3 0.88 20.05 -64.09
CA LEU A 3 1.99 20.48 -63.24
C LEU A 3 2.58 19.27 -62.48
N PRO A 4 3.91 19.20 -62.29
CA PRO A 4 4.52 18.11 -61.54
C PRO A 4 4.09 18.15 -60.05
N PRO A 5 3.90 16.99 -59.38
CA PRO A 5 3.29 16.90 -58.05
C PRO A 5 3.96 17.75 -56.97
N ALA A 6 5.30 17.82 -57.00
CA ALA A 6 6.08 18.61 -56.05
C ALA A 6 5.83 20.12 -56.16
N LEU A 7 5.56 20.61 -57.38
CA LEU A 7 5.26 22.01 -57.65
C LEU A 7 3.82 22.33 -57.23
N LEU A 8 2.88 21.41 -57.48
CA LEU A 8 1.48 21.52 -57.04
C LEU A 8 1.39 21.65 -55.52
N ALA A 9 2.08 20.77 -54.77
CA ALA A 9 2.12 20.83 -53.30
C ALA A 9 2.72 22.15 -52.77
N ARG A 10 3.78 22.66 -53.41
CA ARG A 10 4.39 23.96 -53.05
C ARG A 10 3.46 25.14 -53.33
N LEU A 11 2.74 25.12 -54.45
CA LEU A 11 1.77 26.17 -54.80
C LEU A 11 0.53 26.13 -53.90
N ALA A 12 0.04 24.94 -53.55
CA ALA A 12 -1.04 24.75 -52.59
C ALA A 12 -0.63 25.27 -51.19
N LYS A 13 0.56 24.91 -50.69
CA LYS A 13 1.10 25.42 -49.42
C LYS A 13 1.29 26.93 -49.38
N ARG A 14 1.51 27.57 -50.54
CA ARG A 14 1.58 29.03 -50.65
C ARG A 14 0.22 29.69 -50.90
N GLY A 15 -0.88 28.93 -50.87
CA GLY A 15 -2.25 29.43 -51.05
C GLY A 15 -2.56 29.89 -52.47
N ILE A 16 -1.71 29.55 -53.44
CA ILE A 16 -1.85 29.98 -54.85
C ILE A 16 -2.82 29.04 -55.59
N LEU A 17 -2.86 27.76 -55.20
CA LEU A 17 -3.72 26.76 -55.79
C LEU A 17 -4.80 26.35 -54.76
N LYS A 18 -6.08 26.57 -55.08
CA LYS A 18 -7.21 26.02 -54.32
C LYS A 18 -7.29 24.52 -54.64
N GLN A 19 -6.90 23.67 -53.69
CA GLN A 19 -7.15 22.23 -53.82
C GLN A 19 -8.67 22.06 -53.79
N SER A 20 -9.26 21.55 -54.89
CA SER A 20 -10.61 20.99 -54.83
C SER A 20 -10.54 19.78 -53.91
N ASP A 21 -11.36 19.79 -52.86
CA ASP A 21 -11.52 18.74 -51.85
C ASP A 21 -11.95 17.42 -52.51
N HIS A 22 -11.04 16.76 -53.21
CA HIS A 22 -11.14 15.32 -53.37
C HIS A 22 -10.39 14.75 -52.19
N GLU A 23 -11.16 14.57 -51.10
CA GLU A 23 -10.80 13.73 -49.97
C GLU A 23 -10.01 12.55 -50.52
N ALA A 24 -8.77 12.42 -50.04
CA ALA A 24 -8.13 11.13 -50.06
C ALA A 24 -9.16 10.18 -49.43
N GLU A 25 -9.55 9.16 -50.18
CA GLU A 25 -10.12 7.95 -49.59
C GLU A 25 -9.03 7.45 -48.63
N GLU A 26 -9.02 8.00 -47.42
CA GLU A 26 -8.28 7.47 -46.31
C GLU A 26 -8.93 6.11 -46.07
N GLU A 27 -8.29 5.06 -46.57
CA GLU A 27 -8.61 3.69 -46.20
C GLU A 27 -8.65 3.67 -44.66
N ILE A 28 -9.86 3.58 -44.13
CA ILE A 28 -10.10 3.44 -42.71
C ILE A 28 -9.58 2.05 -42.37
N ILE A 29 -8.32 2.00 -41.92
CA ILE A 29 -7.72 0.87 -41.22
C ILE A 29 -8.39 0.83 -39.83
N ALA A 30 -9.70 0.64 -39.80
CA ALA A 30 -10.33 0.10 -38.62
C ALA A 30 -9.87 -1.36 -38.62
N GLU A 31 -8.76 -1.61 -37.92
CA GLU A 31 -8.63 -2.86 -37.18
C GLU A 31 -10.00 -3.08 -36.52
N ASP A 32 -10.67 -4.12 -36.98
CA ASP A 32 -11.87 -4.69 -36.44
C ASP A 32 -11.60 -5.14 -35.01
N TYR A 33 -11.53 -4.17 -34.10
CA TYR A 33 -11.65 -4.34 -32.66
C TYR A 33 -13.07 -4.77 -32.28
N ASP A 34 -13.58 -5.79 -32.98
CA ASP A 34 -14.65 -6.61 -32.43
C ASP A 34 -14.02 -7.85 -31.83
N ASP A 35 -13.43 -7.65 -30.65
CA ASP A 35 -13.00 -8.68 -29.70
C ASP A 35 -14.23 -9.46 -29.15
N ASN A 36 -15.28 -9.62 -29.95
CA ASN A 36 -16.43 -10.46 -29.70
C ASN A 36 -15.97 -11.90 -29.84
N ASN A 37 -15.46 -12.38 -28.71
CA ASN A 37 -15.17 -13.78 -28.43
C ASN A 37 -16.40 -14.70 -28.61
N VAL A 38 -17.57 -14.13 -28.91
CA VAL A 38 -18.86 -14.78 -29.12
C VAL A 38 -19.25 -14.62 -30.58
N ASP A 39 -19.25 -15.73 -31.33
CA ASP A 39 -19.66 -15.74 -32.73
C ASP A 39 -21.18 -15.89 -32.82
N TYR A 40 -21.87 -14.76 -32.76
CA TYR A 40 -23.33 -14.70 -32.82
C TYR A 40 -23.91 -15.25 -34.13
N GLU A 41 -23.18 -15.22 -35.24
CA GLU A 41 -23.64 -15.77 -36.51
C GLU A 41 -23.58 -17.29 -36.53
N ALA A 42 -22.50 -17.88 -36.01
CA ALA A 42 -22.40 -19.32 -35.86
C ALA A 42 -23.42 -19.86 -34.84
N THR A 43 -23.70 -19.14 -33.74
CA THR A 43 -24.73 -19.57 -32.78
C THR A 43 -26.12 -19.67 -33.39
N ARG A 44 -26.48 -18.69 -34.24
CA ARG A 44 -27.79 -18.67 -34.90
C ARG A 44 -27.91 -19.78 -35.94
N SER A 45 -26.79 -20.19 -36.53
CA SER A 45 -26.75 -21.19 -37.59
C SER A 45 -26.83 -22.64 -37.07
N GLU A 46 -26.39 -22.89 -35.83
CA GLU A 46 -26.28 -24.25 -35.26
C GLU A 46 -27.54 -24.74 -34.52
N ASN A 47 -28.63 -23.97 -34.54
CA ASN A 47 -29.91 -24.31 -33.90
C ASN A 47 -29.74 -24.81 -32.45
N LEU A 48 -28.92 -24.07 -31.70
CA LEU A 48 -28.60 -24.34 -30.29
C LEU A 48 -29.86 -24.19 -29.41
N PRO A 49 -29.94 -24.91 -28.28
CA PRO A 49 -31.02 -24.72 -27.32
C PRO A 49 -31.02 -23.27 -26.78
N SER A 50 -32.18 -22.81 -26.30
CA SER A 50 -32.31 -21.45 -25.75
C SER A 50 -31.22 -21.17 -24.71
N ASN A 51 -30.67 -19.97 -24.76
CA ASN A 51 -29.66 -19.45 -23.83
C ASN A 51 -28.27 -20.09 -23.94
N TRP A 52 -28.01 -20.88 -24.99
CA TRP A 52 -26.67 -21.39 -25.32
C TRP A 52 -25.99 -20.55 -26.40
N TYR A 53 -24.72 -20.22 -26.15
CA TYR A 53 -23.88 -19.45 -27.05
C TYR A 53 -22.58 -20.20 -27.32
N LYS A 54 -22.07 -20.05 -28.53
CA LYS A 54 -20.80 -20.57 -29.03
C LYS A 54 -19.79 -19.46 -28.87
N VAL A 55 -18.76 -19.75 -28.11
CA VAL A 55 -17.73 -18.80 -27.68
C VAL A 55 -16.40 -19.41 -28.05
N PHE A 56 -15.49 -18.63 -28.63
CA PHE A 56 -14.15 -19.11 -28.94
C PHE A 56 -13.22 -18.84 -27.76
N ASP A 57 -12.42 -19.80 -27.31
CA ASP A 57 -11.45 -19.51 -26.24
C ASP A 57 -10.27 -18.69 -26.80
N PRO A 58 -9.96 -17.47 -26.31
CA PRO A 58 -8.84 -16.68 -26.80
C PRO A 58 -7.50 -17.42 -26.73
N ALA A 59 -7.35 -18.34 -25.78
CA ALA A 59 -6.09 -19.06 -25.59
C ALA A 59 -5.81 -20.10 -26.68
N CYS A 60 -6.84 -20.68 -27.30
CA CYS A 60 -6.69 -21.77 -28.24
C CYS A 60 -7.49 -21.64 -29.55
N GLY A 61 -8.36 -20.63 -29.66
CA GLY A 61 -9.23 -20.42 -30.81
C GLY A 61 -10.26 -21.54 -31.03
N LEU A 62 -10.42 -22.45 -30.07
CA LEU A 62 -11.40 -23.54 -30.17
C LEU A 62 -12.75 -23.07 -29.64
N PRO A 63 -13.86 -23.46 -30.30
CA PRO A 63 -15.19 -23.14 -29.82
C PRO A 63 -15.53 -23.98 -28.59
N TYR A 64 -16.16 -23.34 -27.62
CA TYR A 64 -16.87 -23.96 -26.51
C TYR A 64 -18.28 -23.37 -26.44
N TYR A 65 -19.18 -24.07 -25.78
CA TYR A 65 -20.57 -23.65 -25.63
C TYR A 65 -20.83 -23.26 -24.18
N TRP A 66 -21.47 -22.12 -23.99
CA TRP A 66 -21.80 -21.56 -22.68
C TRP A 66 -23.29 -21.25 -22.60
N ASN A 67 -23.90 -21.71 -21.51
CA ASN A 67 -25.26 -21.35 -21.15
C ASN A 67 -25.26 -20.15 -20.20
N VAL A 68 -25.82 -19.01 -20.65
CA VAL A 68 -25.79 -17.74 -19.91
C VAL A 68 -26.69 -17.76 -18.66
N GLU A 69 -27.76 -18.54 -18.64
CA GLU A 69 -28.68 -18.60 -17.49
C GLU A 69 -28.12 -19.46 -16.35
N THR A 70 -27.43 -20.55 -16.68
CA THR A 70 -27.02 -21.57 -15.71
C THR A 70 -25.52 -21.59 -15.41
N ASP A 71 -24.73 -20.81 -16.17
CA ASP A 71 -23.27 -20.82 -16.15
C ASP A 71 -22.66 -22.22 -16.39
N LEU A 72 -23.35 -23.01 -17.20
CA LEU A 72 -22.86 -24.32 -17.64
C LEU A 72 -22.04 -24.17 -18.92
N VAL A 73 -20.98 -24.97 -19.04
CA VAL A 73 -20.07 -24.98 -20.18
C VAL A 73 -19.83 -26.40 -20.69
N CYS A 74 -19.70 -26.56 -22.00
CA CYS A 74 -19.31 -27.81 -22.65
C CYS A 74 -18.46 -27.55 -23.89
N TRP A 75 -17.62 -28.52 -24.25
CA TRP A 75 -16.72 -28.43 -25.42
C TRP A 75 -17.38 -28.83 -26.73
N LEU A 76 -18.44 -29.63 -26.66
CA LEU A 76 -19.24 -30.06 -27.82
C LEU A 76 -20.60 -29.35 -27.80
N SER A 77 -21.26 -29.29 -28.96
CA SER A 77 -22.60 -28.72 -29.05
C SER A 77 -23.53 -29.40 -28.04
N PRO A 78 -24.38 -28.68 -27.30
CA PRO A 78 -25.37 -29.24 -26.40
C PRO A 78 -26.33 -30.25 -27.07
N ASN A 79 -26.45 -30.20 -28.39
CA ASN A 79 -27.24 -31.13 -29.19
C ASN A 79 -26.50 -32.45 -29.50
N ASP A 80 -25.19 -32.52 -29.26
CA ASP A 80 -24.37 -33.70 -29.49
C ASP A 80 -24.52 -34.69 -28.31
N PRO A 81 -24.81 -35.98 -28.56
CA PRO A 81 -24.90 -36.99 -27.50
C PRO A 81 -23.61 -37.19 -26.70
N ALA A 82 -22.44 -36.82 -27.24
CA ALA A 82 -21.16 -36.89 -26.53
C ALA A 82 -20.89 -35.64 -25.66
N SER A 83 -21.80 -34.66 -25.63
CA SER A 83 -21.60 -33.42 -24.91
C SER A 83 -21.65 -33.61 -23.39
N VAL A 84 -20.58 -33.19 -22.72
CA VAL A 84 -20.46 -33.23 -21.27
C VAL A 84 -20.64 -31.82 -20.72
N ILE A 85 -21.81 -31.56 -20.16
CA ILE A 85 -22.18 -30.26 -19.59
C ILE A 85 -21.66 -30.17 -18.15
N THR A 86 -20.79 -29.20 -17.88
CA THR A 86 -20.13 -29.02 -16.58
C THR A 86 -20.29 -27.58 -16.08
N LYS A 87 -20.02 -27.34 -14.78
CA LYS A 87 -19.96 -25.98 -14.24
C LYS A 87 -18.69 -25.29 -14.73
N ALA A 88 -18.77 -23.98 -15.02
CA ALA A 88 -17.59 -23.19 -15.38
C ALA A 88 -16.49 -23.30 -14.32
N ALA A 89 -15.23 -23.47 -14.75
CA ALA A 89 -14.07 -23.65 -13.87
C ALA A 89 -13.89 -22.50 -12.85
N LYS A 90 -14.28 -21.27 -13.22
CA LYS A 90 -14.28 -20.10 -12.32
C LYS A 90 -15.18 -20.31 -11.10
N ARG A 91 -16.32 -20.97 -11.27
CA ARG A 91 -17.31 -21.25 -10.22
C ARG A 91 -16.88 -22.43 -9.35
N LEU A 92 -16.21 -23.44 -9.91
CA LEU A 92 -15.62 -24.54 -9.13
C LEU A 92 -14.53 -24.03 -8.18
N ARG A 93 -13.62 -23.18 -8.67
CA ARG A 93 -12.57 -22.56 -7.85
C ARG A 93 -13.11 -21.70 -6.71
N ALA A 94 -14.25 -21.05 -6.89
CA ALA A 94 -14.87 -20.24 -5.83
C ALA A 94 -15.44 -21.11 -4.70
N ILE A 95 -15.92 -22.31 -5.01
CA ILE A 95 -16.50 -23.24 -4.04
C ILE A 95 -15.37 -23.90 -3.23
N GLU A 96 -14.41 -24.56 -3.89
CA GLU A 96 -13.27 -25.20 -3.21
C GLU A 96 -12.34 -24.18 -2.52
N GLY A 97 -12.05 -23.07 -3.19
CA GLY A 97 -11.14 -22.04 -2.66
C GLY A 97 -11.77 -21.16 -1.58
N GLY A 98 -13.11 -21.15 -1.46
CA GLY A 98 -13.83 -20.41 -0.42
C GLY A 98 -13.77 -21.12 0.93
N GLU A 99 -13.95 -22.44 0.93
CA GLU A 99 -13.94 -23.27 2.15
C GLU A 99 -12.54 -23.37 2.76
N GLU A 100 -11.51 -23.70 1.97
CA GLU A 100 -10.12 -23.75 2.47
C GLU A 100 -9.63 -22.41 3.02
N ARG A 101 -10.06 -21.29 2.41
CA ARG A 101 -9.65 -19.95 2.82
C ARG A 101 -10.37 -19.51 4.09
N GLY A 102 -11.59 -20.01 4.32
CA GLY A 102 -12.31 -19.85 5.58
C GLY A 102 -11.63 -20.61 6.73
N GLU A 103 -11.27 -21.87 6.50
CA GLU A 103 -10.58 -22.70 7.51
C GLU A 103 -9.20 -22.14 7.88
N LYS A 104 -8.38 -21.76 6.88
CA LYS A 104 -7.06 -21.15 7.12
C LYS A 104 -7.15 -19.82 7.88
N LEU A 105 -8.22 -19.05 7.67
CA LEU A 105 -8.45 -17.81 8.41
C LEU A 105 -8.84 -18.10 9.86
N PHE A 106 -9.69 -19.10 10.10
CA PHE A 106 -10.10 -19.51 11.44
C PHE A 106 -8.92 -20.05 12.25
N GLU A 107 -8.10 -20.94 11.66
CA GLU A 107 -6.89 -21.46 12.30
C GLU A 107 -5.88 -20.34 12.61
N LYS A 108 -5.73 -19.36 11.71
CA LYS A 108 -4.86 -18.20 11.93
C LYS A 108 -5.34 -17.33 13.10
N VAL A 109 -6.65 -17.11 13.22
CA VAL A 109 -7.25 -16.33 14.32
C VAL A 109 -7.11 -17.07 15.66
N GLU A 110 -7.32 -18.38 15.67
CA GLU A 110 -7.12 -19.21 16.87
C GLU A 110 -5.66 -19.18 17.32
N ARG A 111 -4.72 -19.34 16.38
CA ARG A 111 -3.29 -19.28 16.66
C ARG A 111 -2.82 -17.90 17.14
N GLU A 112 -3.44 -16.83 16.66
CA GLU A 112 -3.17 -15.47 17.17
C GLU A 112 -3.69 -15.31 18.60
N ARG A 113 -4.90 -15.80 18.89
CA ARG A 113 -5.48 -15.80 20.23
C ARG A 113 -4.63 -16.57 21.24
N ASP A 114 -4.04 -17.69 20.84
CA ASP A 114 -3.12 -18.44 21.70
C ASP A 114 -1.81 -17.69 21.97
N ARG A 115 -1.25 -17.02 20.96
CA ARG A 115 -0.07 -16.15 21.17
C ARG A 115 -0.37 -14.99 22.11
N ASP A 116 -1.55 -14.39 22.01
CA ASP A 116 -1.95 -13.31 22.92
C ASP A 116 -2.08 -13.82 24.36
N ARG A 117 -2.67 -15.01 24.57
CA ARG A 117 -2.69 -15.65 25.90
C ARG A 117 -1.29 -15.91 26.44
N ASP A 118 -0.35 -16.33 25.60
CA ASP A 118 1.05 -16.56 26.02
C ASP A 118 1.75 -15.26 26.42
N ARG A 119 1.53 -14.16 25.68
CA ARG A 119 2.06 -12.84 26.07
C ARG A 119 1.47 -12.34 27.39
N ASP A 120 0.19 -12.58 27.64
CA ASP A 120 -0.43 -12.20 28.91
C ASP A 120 0.18 -12.98 30.09
N ARG A 121 0.41 -14.29 29.91
CA ARG A 121 1.12 -15.11 30.91
C ARG A 121 2.54 -14.63 31.17
N GLU A 122 3.27 -14.26 30.12
CA GLU A 122 4.62 -13.73 30.24
C GLU A 122 4.64 -12.40 31.01
N ARG A 123 3.69 -11.50 30.71
CA ARG A 123 3.54 -10.23 31.42
C ARG A 123 3.23 -10.41 32.91
N ASP A 124 2.45 -11.44 33.26
CA ASP A 124 2.16 -11.74 34.66
C ASP A 124 3.37 -12.30 35.41
N ARG A 125 4.21 -13.13 34.76
CA ARG A 125 5.51 -13.55 35.32
C ARG A 125 6.45 -12.36 35.53
N ASP A 126 6.57 -11.47 34.54
CA ASP A 126 7.41 -10.26 34.68
C ASP A 126 6.97 -9.39 35.86
N ARG A 127 5.65 -9.27 36.08
CA ARG A 127 5.11 -8.55 37.24
C ARG A 127 5.46 -9.24 38.55
N GLU A 128 5.43 -10.57 38.58
CA GLU A 128 5.80 -11.37 39.74
C GLU A 128 7.30 -11.24 40.05
N ASP A 129 8.17 -11.35 39.04
CA ASP A 129 9.63 -11.14 39.16
C ASP A 129 9.96 -9.74 39.67
N VAL A 130 9.28 -8.71 39.17
CA VAL A 130 9.47 -7.33 39.65
C VAL A 130 9.04 -7.19 41.11
N ARG A 131 7.94 -7.84 41.52
CA ARG A 131 7.49 -7.86 42.92
C ARG A 131 8.49 -8.59 43.80
N GLU A 132 8.96 -9.76 43.39
CA GLU A 132 9.95 -10.55 44.11
C GLU A 132 11.27 -9.79 44.26
N ARG A 133 11.77 -9.18 43.19
CA ARG A 133 13.00 -8.38 43.24
C ARG A 133 12.85 -7.13 44.11
N ARG A 134 11.66 -6.54 44.16
CA ARG A 134 11.36 -5.42 45.08
C ARG A 134 11.28 -5.89 46.52
N GLN A 135 10.75 -7.08 46.77
CA GLN A 135 10.70 -7.70 48.09
C GLN A 135 12.11 -8.06 48.57
N GLN A 136 12.94 -8.71 47.75
CA GLN A 136 14.35 -8.97 48.03
C GLN A 136 15.12 -7.68 48.31
N ARG A 137 14.97 -6.63 47.50
CA ARG A 137 15.61 -5.32 47.80
C ARG A 137 15.14 -4.68 49.11
N ARG A 138 13.92 -4.98 49.55
CA ARG A 138 13.37 -4.48 50.82
C ARG A 138 13.90 -5.28 52.00
N ASP A 139 14.06 -6.59 51.83
CA ASP A 139 14.58 -7.50 52.85
C ASP A 139 16.12 -7.40 52.97
N ASP A 140 16.82 -7.10 51.87
CA ASP A 140 18.26 -6.80 51.83
C ASP A 140 18.62 -5.37 52.30
N ILE A 141 17.62 -4.50 52.51
CA ILE A 141 17.86 -3.17 53.10
C ILE A 141 18.13 -3.37 54.60
N ALA A 142 19.41 -3.50 54.95
CA ALA A 142 19.83 -3.48 56.34
C ALA A 142 19.29 -2.21 57.02
N PRO A 143 18.76 -2.27 58.26
CA PRO A 143 18.05 -1.16 58.91
C PRO A 143 18.93 0.07 59.22
N TYR A 144 20.19 0.08 58.78
CA TYR A 144 21.12 1.20 58.93
C TYR A 144 21.97 1.39 57.67
N GLY A 145 21.69 2.43 56.86
CA GLY A 145 22.53 2.77 55.70
C GLY A 145 22.15 4.09 55.01
N LYS A 146 22.81 5.19 55.41
CA LYS A 146 22.64 6.55 54.86
C LYS A 146 23.08 6.68 53.40
N GLY A 147 22.35 7.51 52.64
CA GLY A 147 22.72 7.97 51.30
C GLY A 147 23.80 9.07 51.24
N LYS A 148 24.20 9.37 49.99
CA LYS A 148 25.14 10.41 49.50
C LYS A 148 26.66 10.13 49.63
N ARG A 149 27.24 9.27 48.77
CA ARG A 149 28.69 9.31 48.43
C ARG A 149 29.02 8.76 47.02
N GLY A 150 28.36 9.26 45.98
CA GLY A 150 28.54 8.72 44.61
C GLY A 150 29.02 9.71 43.55
N ARG A 151 29.08 11.03 43.83
CA ARG A 151 29.42 12.02 42.80
C ARG A 151 30.91 12.28 42.66
N ASP A 152 31.65 12.19 43.77
CA ASP A 152 33.06 12.60 43.80
C ASP A 152 34.05 11.48 43.44
N ARG A 153 33.68 10.20 43.56
CA ARG A 153 34.59 9.08 43.23
C ARG A 153 34.90 8.93 41.73
N LYS A 154 34.08 9.51 40.84
CA LYS A 154 34.27 9.42 39.38
C LYS A 154 35.38 10.36 38.87
N ALA A 155 35.86 11.30 39.70
CA ALA A 155 36.95 12.20 39.33
C ALA A 155 38.34 11.64 39.64
N GLU A 156 38.45 10.62 40.51
CA GLU A 156 39.74 10.08 40.97
C GLU A 156 40.05 8.65 40.48
N GLU A 157 39.05 7.92 39.98
CA GLU A 157 39.22 6.58 39.40
C GLU A 157 39.18 6.67 37.86
N MET A 158 40.22 7.25 37.26
CA MET A 158 40.36 7.27 35.80
C MET A 158 41.06 6.00 35.35
N ASP A 159 40.50 5.33 34.33
CA ASP A 159 41.11 4.16 33.71
C ASP A 159 42.51 4.55 33.18
N PRO A 160 43.59 3.88 33.63
CA PRO A 160 44.95 4.09 33.15
C PRO A 160 45.16 3.83 31.66
N MET A 161 44.12 3.49 30.90
CA MET A 161 44.14 3.35 29.44
C MET A 161 43.12 4.29 28.74
N ASP A 162 42.42 5.17 29.46
CA ASP A 162 41.55 6.17 28.83
C ASP A 162 42.39 7.31 28.22
N PRO A 163 42.18 7.70 26.95
CA PRO A 163 42.92 8.78 26.31
C PRO A 163 42.80 10.13 27.04
N SER A 164 41.73 10.37 27.79
CA SER A 164 41.58 11.57 28.63
C SER A 164 42.44 11.56 29.91
N ALA A 165 43.05 10.42 30.25
CA ALA A 165 44.03 10.30 31.33
C ALA A 165 45.44 10.76 30.92
N TYR A 166 45.79 10.68 29.63
CA TYR A 166 47.13 11.07 29.12
C TYR A 166 47.15 12.25 28.15
N SER A 167 45.99 12.73 27.68
CA SER A 167 45.90 13.85 26.74
C SER A 167 45.30 15.11 27.37
N ASP A 168 45.66 16.28 26.85
CA ASP A 168 45.07 17.59 27.20
C ASP A 168 43.68 17.77 26.58
N ALA A 169 42.96 16.67 26.35
CA ALA A 169 41.61 16.70 25.83
C ALA A 169 40.70 17.37 26.88
N PRO A 170 39.94 18.40 26.49
CA PRO A 170 39.08 19.12 27.43
C PRO A 170 38.05 18.16 28.02
N ARG A 171 38.13 17.95 29.33
CA ARG A 171 37.21 17.10 30.09
C ARG A 171 35.88 17.83 30.23
N GLY A 172 34.82 17.29 29.65
CA GLY A 172 33.50 17.90 29.71
C GLY A 172 32.41 17.09 29.03
N THR A 173 31.16 17.49 29.24
CA THR A 173 30.03 16.94 28.49
C THR A 173 30.02 17.53 27.08
N TRP A 174 29.33 16.92 26.11
CA TRP A 174 29.21 17.43 24.73
C TRP A 174 28.88 18.95 24.61
N SER A 175 28.33 19.56 25.67
CA SER A 175 28.01 20.99 25.73
C SER A 175 29.15 21.91 26.22
N THR A 176 30.28 21.38 26.69
CA THR A 176 31.42 22.20 27.15
C THR A 176 32.17 22.75 25.95
N GLY A 177 32.11 24.06 25.75
CA GLY A 177 32.74 24.76 24.61
C GLY A 177 31.74 25.42 23.64
N LEU A 178 30.43 25.18 23.81
CA LEU A 178 29.42 25.93 23.06
C LEU A 178 29.03 27.21 23.81
N PRO A 179 28.98 28.39 23.15
CA PRO A 179 28.59 29.64 23.79
C PRO A 179 27.14 29.61 24.31
N LYS A 180 26.26 28.80 23.69
CA LYS A 180 24.93 28.46 24.20
C LYS A 180 24.70 26.95 24.18
N ARG A 181 24.34 26.42 25.35
CA ARG A 181 24.12 24.98 25.65
C ARG A 181 23.07 24.26 24.76
N ASN A 182 22.35 24.96 23.89
CA ASN A 182 21.24 24.45 23.07
C ASN A 182 21.42 24.66 21.55
N GLU A 183 22.52 25.25 21.09
CA GLU A 183 22.69 25.67 19.69
C GLU A 183 22.95 24.48 18.74
N ALA A 184 23.56 23.40 19.24
CA ALA A 184 23.88 22.20 18.45
C ALA A 184 22.67 21.36 17.99
N LYS A 185 21.46 21.56 18.55
CA LYS A 185 20.31 20.67 18.27
C LYS A 185 19.39 21.18 17.17
N THR A 186 19.60 22.40 16.70
CA THR A 186 18.86 23.00 15.59
C THR A 186 19.89 23.35 14.53
N GLY A 187 20.06 22.47 13.54
CA GLY A 187 20.94 22.69 12.37
C GLY A 187 20.41 23.80 11.46
N ALA A 188 20.30 25.01 11.99
CA ALA A 188 19.80 26.18 11.30
C ALA A 188 20.89 27.26 11.31
N ASP A 189 21.28 27.71 10.11
CA ASP A 189 22.26 28.76 9.91
C ASP A 189 21.73 30.09 10.46
N THR A 190 22.48 30.70 11.37
CA THR A 190 22.14 31.98 12.03
C THR A 190 22.40 33.21 11.15
N THR A 191 22.91 33.02 9.93
CA THR A 191 23.33 34.10 9.01
C THR A 191 22.19 34.63 8.12
N ALA A 192 21.02 33.99 8.09
CA ALA A 192 19.90 34.44 7.26
C ALA A 192 19.06 35.50 7.97
N ALA A 193 19.27 36.78 7.66
CA ALA A 193 18.39 37.87 8.09
C ALA A 193 17.10 37.90 7.25
N GLY A 194 16.04 37.29 7.78
CA GLY A 194 14.67 37.34 7.25
C GLY A 194 13.74 36.41 8.04
N PRO A 195 12.39 36.54 7.95
CA PRO A 195 11.47 35.54 8.46
C PRO A 195 11.76 34.24 7.72
N LEU A 196 12.51 33.37 8.38
CA LEU A 196 12.93 32.09 7.84
C LEU A 196 11.65 31.28 7.67
N PHE A 197 11.12 31.22 6.44
CA PHE A 197 10.05 30.30 6.06
C PHE A 197 10.62 28.88 6.12
N GLN A 198 10.89 28.42 7.34
CA GLN A 198 11.16 27.04 7.63
C GLN A 198 9.86 26.31 7.30
N GLN A 199 9.92 25.49 6.26
CA GLN A 199 8.85 24.60 5.88
C GLN A 199 8.54 23.73 7.10
N ARG A 200 7.49 24.10 7.85
CA ARG A 200 7.04 23.32 8.99
C ARG A 200 6.64 21.95 8.44
N PRO A 201 7.12 20.84 9.04
CA PRO A 201 6.68 19.52 8.64
C PRO A 201 5.14 19.46 8.66
N TYR A 202 4.54 18.92 7.60
CA TYR A 202 3.09 18.73 7.56
C TYR A 202 2.63 17.92 8.79
N PRO A 203 1.44 18.23 9.33
CA PRO A 203 0.89 17.48 10.45
C PRO A 203 0.79 15.99 10.09
N SER A 204 1.08 15.11 11.05
CA SER A 204 0.99 13.67 10.81
C SER A 204 -0.46 13.25 10.51
N PRO A 205 -0.68 12.17 9.74
CA PRO A 205 -2.03 11.74 9.37
C PRO A 205 -2.97 11.59 10.57
N GLY A 206 -2.49 11.08 11.71
CA GLY A 206 -3.29 10.98 12.94
C GLY A 206 -3.64 12.32 13.59
N ALA A 207 -2.80 13.35 13.45
CA ALA A 207 -3.11 14.70 13.92
C ALA A 207 -4.19 15.36 13.07
N VAL A 208 -4.15 15.16 11.74
CA VAL A 208 -5.20 15.62 10.81
C VAL A 208 -6.54 14.95 11.13
N LEU A 209 -6.55 13.63 11.36
CA LEU A 209 -7.76 12.90 11.72
C LEU A 209 -8.38 13.39 13.04
N ARG A 210 -7.55 13.68 14.05
CA ARG A 210 -8.02 14.26 15.33
C ARG A 210 -8.60 15.66 15.15
N ALA A 211 -7.92 16.53 14.40
CA ALA A 211 -8.42 17.88 14.13
C ALA A 211 -9.75 17.85 13.37
N ASN A 212 -9.90 16.96 12.39
CA ASN A 212 -11.17 16.78 11.67
C ASN A 212 -12.28 16.28 12.58
N ALA A 213 -11.99 15.33 13.46
CA ALA A 213 -12.96 14.82 14.44
C ALA A 213 -13.35 15.87 15.51
N GLU A 214 -12.46 16.80 15.84
CA GLU A 214 -12.78 17.92 16.72
C GLU A 214 -13.65 18.96 16.00
N LEU A 215 -13.37 19.24 14.72
CA LEU A 215 -14.19 20.13 13.89
C LEU A 215 -15.61 19.60 13.70
N THR A 216 -15.80 18.29 13.53
CA THR A 216 -17.15 17.69 13.47
C THR A 216 -17.87 17.86 14.80
N LYS A 217 -17.19 17.60 15.93
CA LYS A 217 -17.77 17.80 17.27
C LYS A 217 -18.11 19.26 17.56
N LEU A 218 -17.32 20.20 17.07
CA LEU A 218 -17.62 21.63 17.21
C LEU A 218 -18.84 22.01 16.39
N LYS A 219 -18.96 21.52 15.15
CA LYS A 219 -20.16 21.72 14.33
C LYS A 219 -21.41 21.13 14.97
N GLU A 220 -21.32 19.95 15.56
CA GLU A 220 -22.41 19.33 16.31
C GLU A 220 -22.82 20.18 17.52
N ARG A 221 -21.85 20.68 18.29
CA ARG A 221 -22.12 21.58 19.43
C ARG A 221 -22.70 22.93 19.02
N GLU A 222 -22.29 23.48 17.87
CA GLU A 222 -22.85 24.72 17.32
C GLU A 222 -24.27 24.51 16.79
N ALA A 223 -24.58 23.34 16.24
CA ALA A 223 -25.93 22.97 15.81
C ALA A 223 -26.89 22.76 17.00
N ASP A 224 -26.39 22.26 18.14
CA ASP A 224 -27.18 22.09 19.37
C ASP A 224 -27.44 23.41 20.14
N MET A 225 -26.79 24.52 19.75
CA MET A 225 -26.99 25.85 20.36
C MET A 225 -27.95 26.76 19.58
N LEU A 226 -28.58 26.26 18.51
CA LEU A 226 -29.63 26.92 17.73
C LEU A 226 -31.00 26.26 17.97
#